data_AF-A0A3N5V453-F1
#
_entry.id   AF-A0A3N5V453-F1
#
_cell.length_a   1.000
_cell.length_b   1.000
_cell.length_c   1.000
_cell.angle_alpha   90.00
_cell.angle_beta   90.00
_cell.angle_gamma   90.00
#
_symmetry.space_group_name_H-M   'P 1'
#
loop_
_entity.id
_entity.type
_entity.pdbx_description
1 polymer ?
#
loop_
_entity_poly.entity_id
_entity_poly.type
_entity_poly.pdbx_seq_one_letter_code
_entity_poly.pdbx_strand_id
1 'polypeptide(L)'
;MVNASLAESGLCIEIYENTNANAIVHCHSPYTLGISIASKFEEVIEEAKIIVGEPIIIENVPSGTVELASSVSRCFKDSRVRAVIIKNHGVVAIGKNLDEAMSVVESLEE
;
A
#
# COMPACT_ATOMS: atom_id res chain seq x y z
N MET A 1 -21.01 -13.87 3.77
CA MET A 1 -20.38 -12.79 3.00
C MET A 1 -19.62 -11.92 3.97
N VAL A 2 -18.29 -11.87 3.88
CA VAL A 2 -17.49 -10.85 4.56
C VAL A 2 -17.70 -9.56 3.76
N ASN A 3 -18.12 -8.46 4.40
CA ASN A 3 -18.22 -7.19 3.69
C ASN A 3 -16.81 -6.63 3.46
N ALA A 4 -16.63 -5.78 2.45
CA ALA A 4 -15.31 -5.25 2.09
C ALA A 4 -14.60 -4.58 3.30
N SER A 5 -15.35 -3.88 4.16
CA SER A 5 -14.78 -3.27 5.37
C SER A 5 -14.18 -4.29 6.34
N LEU A 6 -14.79 -5.46 6.53
CA LEU A 6 -14.28 -6.51 7.41
C LEU A 6 -13.09 -7.23 6.78
N ALA A 7 -13.09 -7.40 5.45
CA ALA A 7 -11.98 -8.03 4.72
C ALA A 7 -10.70 -7.17 4.80
N GLU A 8 -10.82 -5.85 4.61
CA GLU A 8 -9.69 -4.92 4.67
C GLU A 8 -9.27 -4.57 6.12
N SER A 9 -10.16 -4.78 7.10
CA SER A 9 -9.81 -4.61 8.53
C SER A 9 -8.68 -5.56 8.95
N GLY A 10 -8.69 -6.82 8.48
CA GLY A 10 -7.64 -7.79 8.78
C GLY A 10 -6.27 -7.37 8.26
N LEU A 11 -6.24 -6.76 7.07
CA LEU A 11 -5.03 -6.18 6.49
C LEU A 11 -4.47 -5.05 7.36
N CYS A 12 -5.33 -4.10 7.77
CA CYS A 12 -4.91 -2.99 8.63
C CYS A 12 -4.42 -3.46 10.01
N ILE A 13 -5.12 -4.42 10.62
CA ILE A 13 -4.75 -5.00 11.92
C ILE A 13 -3.34 -5.61 11.85
N GLU A 14 -3.08 -6.47 10.86
CA GLU A 14 -1.78 -7.13 10.71
C GLU A 14 -0.64 -6.10 10.54
N ILE A 15 -0.87 -5.02 9.78
CA ILE A 15 0.11 -3.95 9.60
C ILE A 15 0.38 -3.23 10.92
N TYR A 16 -0.65 -2.86 11.67
CA TYR A 16 -0.48 -2.22 12.98
C TYR A 16 0.25 -3.12 13.99
N GLU A 17 -0.01 -4.43 13.97
CA GLU A 17 0.64 -5.38 14.87
C GLU A 17 2.13 -5.62 14.54
N ASN A 18 2.53 -5.44 13.28
CA ASN A 18 3.88 -5.78 12.79
C ASN A 18 4.75 -4.57 12.44
N THR A 19 4.23 -3.35 12.58
CA THR A 19 4.93 -2.11 12.21
C THR A 19 4.74 -1.04 13.27
N ASN A 20 5.51 0.05 13.18
CA ASN A 20 5.31 1.24 14.00
C ASN A 20 4.43 2.29 13.30
N ALA A 21 3.58 1.88 12.35
CA ALA A 21 2.67 2.78 11.66
C ALA A 21 1.61 3.31 12.63
N ASN A 22 1.28 4.60 12.51
CA ASN A 22 0.19 5.21 13.27
C ASN A 22 -1.03 5.50 12.39
N ALA A 23 -0.86 5.55 11.07
CA ALA A 23 -1.91 5.69 10.10
C ALA A 23 -1.68 4.77 8.90
N ILE A 24 -2.77 4.27 8.34
CA ILE A 24 -2.82 3.45 7.14
C ILE A 24 -3.86 4.07 6.21
N VAL A 25 -3.49 4.27 4.95
CA VAL A 25 -4.45 4.58 3.88
C VAL A 25 -4.44 3.43 2.89
N HIS A 26 -5.60 2.86 2.63
CA HIS A 26 -5.81 1.88 1.59
C HIS A 26 -6.80 2.43 0.56
N CYS A 27 -6.44 2.33 -0.72
CA CYS A 27 -7.27 2.82 -1.81
C CYS A 27 -7.05 2.01 -3.10
N HIS A 28 -7.83 2.32 -4.12
CA HIS A 28 -7.80 1.67 -5.43
C HIS A 28 -7.43 2.67 -6.53
N SER A 29 -6.25 3.28 -6.41
CA SER A 29 -5.67 4.26 -7.35
C SER A 29 -5.60 3.72 -8.79
N PRO A 30 -6.49 4.12 -9.71
CA PRO A 30 -6.60 3.50 -11.02
C PRO A 30 -5.36 3.63 -11.90
N TYR A 31 -4.65 4.75 -11.86
CA TYR A 31 -3.44 4.95 -12.69
C TYR A 31 -2.26 4.16 -12.14
N THR A 32 -2.00 4.22 -10.83
CA THR A 32 -0.99 3.39 -10.14
C THR A 32 -1.22 1.91 -10.41
N LEU A 33 -2.47 1.43 -10.28
CA LEU A 33 -2.81 0.04 -10.53
C LEU A 33 -2.60 -0.32 -12.01
N GLY A 34 -3.12 0.50 -12.92
CA GLY A 34 -3.02 0.28 -14.36
C GLY A 34 -1.57 0.12 -14.82
N ILE A 35 -0.68 1.03 -14.40
CA ILE A 35 0.73 0.98 -14.78
C ILE A 35 1.47 -0.18 -14.10
N SER A 36 1.16 -0.51 -12.84
CA SER A 36 1.78 -1.64 -12.13
C SER A 36 1.48 -3.01 -12.77
N ILE A 37 0.37 -3.11 -13.50
CA ILE A 37 -0.04 -4.31 -14.24
C ILE A 37 0.54 -4.30 -15.66
N ALA A 38 0.51 -3.13 -16.33
CA ALA A 38 0.86 -3.03 -17.75
C ALA A 38 2.37 -2.98 -18.02
N SER A 39 3.17 -2.43 -17.11
CA SER A 39 4.61 -2.24 -17.32
C SER A 39 5.40 -2.24 -16.02
N LYS A 40 6.70 -1.97 -16.12
CA LYS A 40 7.52 -1.63 -14.97
C LYS A 40 7.01 -0.31 -14.38
N PHE A 41 6.74 -0.29 -13.08
CA PHE A 41 6.39 0.91 -12.34
C PHE A 41 7.65 1.75 -12.14
N GLU A 42 7.59 3.02 -12.52
CA GLU A 42 8.65 4.00 -12.27
C GLU A 42 7.99 5.34 -11.98
N GLU A 43 8.37 5.95 -10.86
CA GLU A 43 7.99 7.33 -10.55
C GLU A 43 8.74 8.26 -11.52
N VAL A 44 8.03 9.18 -12.16
CA VAL A 44 8.63 10.10 -13.13
C VAL A 44 8.84 11.48 -12.50
N ILE A 45 7.95 11.87 -11.60
CA ILE A 45 7.96 13.15 -10.88
C ILE A 45 8.99 13.08 -9.74
N GLU A 46 9.86 14.09 -9.62
CA GLU A 46 10.94 14.12 -8.63
C GLU A 46 10.40 14.21 -7.20
N GLU A 47 9.40 15.06 -6.99
CA GLU A 47 8.71 15.25 -5.73
C GLU A 47 8.04 13.96 -5.24
N ALA A 48 7.38 13.22 -6.16
CA ALA A 48 6.76 11.95 -5.86
C ALA A 48 7.79 10.91 -5.35
N LYS A 49 8.98 10.85 -5.95
CA LYS A 49 10.06 9.95 -5.47
C LYS A 49 10.46 10.24 -4.03
N ILE A 50 10.51 11.52 -3.65
CA ILE A 50 10.84 11.94 -2.29
C ILE A 50 9.69 11.56 -1.33
N ILE A 51 8.44 11.74 -1.75
CA ILE A 51 7.25 11.51 -0.91
C ILE A 51 6.86 10.03 -0.81
N VAL A 52 7.13 9.21 -1.82
CA VAL A 52 6.79 7.78 -1.82
C VAL A 52 7.96 6.92 -1.38
N GLY A 53 9.16 7.16 -1.93
CA GLY A 53 10.38 6.43 -1.60
C GLY A 53 10.57 5.18 -2.48
N GLU A 54 10.74 4.01 -1.87
CA GLU A 54 10.89 2.74 -2.59
C GLU A 54 9.61 1.90 -2.41
N PRO A 55 8.54 2.12 -3.20
CA PRO A 55 7.33 1.31 -3.09
C PRO A 55 7.60 -0.14 -3.53
N ILE A 56 7.01 -1.10 -2.82
CA ILE A 56 7.08 -2.51 -3.18
C ILE A 56 5.82 -2.91 -3.95
N ILE A 57 5.99 -3.66 -5.03
CA ILE A 57 4.88 -4.24 -5.80
C ILE A 57 4.81 -5.73 -5.52
N ILE A 58 3.65 -6.22 -5.14
CA ILE A 58 3.39 -7.65 -4.90
C ILE A 58 2.32 -8.19 -5.84
N GLU A 59 2.38 -9.49 -6.11
CA GLU A 59 1.30 -10.19 -6.81
C GLU A 59 0.06 -10.30 -5.93
N ASN A 60 -1.11 -10.40 -6.58
CA ASN A 60 -2.37 -10.46 -5.85
C ASN A 60 -2.50 -11.77 -5.06
N VAL A 61 -3.03 -11.65 -3.85
CA VAL A 61 -3.54 -12.76 -3.04
C VAL A 61 -4.99 -12.41 -2.68
N PRO A 62 -5.93 -13.38 -2.61
CA PRO A 62 -7.33 -13.05 -2.35
C PRO A 62 -7.54 -12.16 -1.12
N SER A 63 -8.35 -11.11 -1.27
CA SER A 63 -8.64 -10.14 -0.21
C SER A 63 -9.27 -10.80 1.03
N GLY A 64 -8.95 -10.28 2.22
CA GLY A 64 -9.42 -10.84 3.49
C GLY A 64 -8.71 -12.12 3.93
N THR A 65 -7.68 -12.57 3.22
CA THR A 65 -6.83 -13.70 3.67
C THR A 65 -5.71 -13.21 4.59
N VAL A 66 -5.33 -14.08 5.54
CA VAL A 66 -4.14 -13.87 6.37
C VAL A 66 -2.87 -13.80 5.51
N GLU A 67 -2.82 -14.57 4.41
CA GLU A 67 -1.68 -14.57 3.50
C GLU A 67 -1.45 -13.21 2.85
N LEU A 68 -2.51 -12.54 2.38
CA LEU A 68 -2.41 -11.18 1.85
C LEU A 68 -1.92 -10.21 2.93
N ALA A 69 -2.57 -10.24 4.10
CA ALA A 69 -2.24 -9.35 5.21
C ALA A 69 -0.77 -9.50 5.64
N SER A 70 -0.31 -10.73 5.87
CA SER A 70 1.07 -11.00 6.26
C SER A 70 2.09 -10.69 5.16
N SER A 71 1.71 -10.79 3.88
CA SER A 71 2.60 -10.43 2.77
C SER A 71 2.82 -8.92 2.73
N VAL A 72 1.74 -8.14 2.86
CA VAL A 72 1.81 -6.67 2.91
C VAL A 72 2.54 -6.20 4.16
N SER A 73 2.23 -6.74 5.34
CA SER A 73 2.87 -6.30 6.60
C SER A 73 4.38 -6.56 6.62
N ARG A 74 4.85 -7.66 5.99
CA ARG A 74 6.28 -7.96 5.86
C ARG A 74 7.02 -6.93 5.01
N CYS A 75 6.41 -6.38 3.96
CA CYS A 75 7.04 -5.36 3.12
C CYS A 75 7.42 -4.11 3.94
N PHE A 76 6.55 -3.72 4.88
CA PHE A 76 6.78 -2.56 5.76
C PHE A 76 7.82 -2.78 6.88
N LYS A 77 8.44 -3.97 6.96
CA LYS A 77 9.59 -4.19 7.87
C LYS A 77 10.86 -3.47 7.38
N ASP A 78 10.95 -3.18 6.08
CA ASP A 78 11.96 -2.27 5.56
C ASP A 78 11.50 -0.83 5.80
N SER A 79 12.26 -0.08 6.60
CA SER A 79 11.91 1.29 7.01
C SER A 79 11.92 2.30 5.85
N ARG A 80 12.42 1.92 4.67
CA ARG A 80 12.38 2.75 3.45
C ARG A 80 11.07 2.60 2.68
N VAL A 81 10.29 1.57 2.97
CA VAL A 81 9.04 1.25 2.28
C VAL A 81 7.89 1.94 3.01
N ARG A 82 7.20 2.82 2.29
CA ARG A 82 6.00 3.51 2.79
C ARG A 82 4.72 3.16 2.05
N ALA A 83 4.85 2.48 0.92
CA ALA A 83 3.73 1.98 0.16
C ALA A 83 3.96 0.59 -0.41
N VAL A 84 2.88 -0.18 -0.47
CA VAL A 84 2.79 -1.47 -1.13
C VAL A 84 1.68 -1.41 -2.16
N ILE A 85 2.03 -1.71 -3.42
CA ILE A 85 1.07 -1.84 -4.52
C ILE A 85 0.77 -3.32 -4.69
N ILE A 86 -0.51 -3.68 -4.54
CA ILE A 86 -1.01 -5.04 -4.70
C ILE A 86 -1.66 -5.10 -6.08
N LYS A 87 -1.02 -5.81 -7.03
CA LYS A 87 -1.55 -5.92 -8.40
C LYS A 87 -2.98 -6.44 -8.37
N ASN A 88 -3.87 -5.89 -9.19
CA ASN A 88 -5.30 -6.26 -9.27
C ASN A 88 -6.09 -6.13 -7.95
N HIS A 89 -5.58 -5.41 -6.95
CA HIS A 89 -6.31 -5.12 -5.71
C HIS A 89 -6.25 -3.63 -5.43
N GLY A 90 -5.14 -3.10 -4.90
CA GLY A 90 -5.07 -1.72 -4.44
C GLY A 90 -3.69 -1.29 -3.97
N VAL A 91 -3.63 -0.10 -3.39
CA VAL A 91 -2.43 0.47 -2.76
C VAL A 91 -2.65 0.54 -1.26
N VAL A 92 -1.62 0.26 -0.49
CA VAL A 92 -1.58 0.46 0.95
C VAL A 92 -0.39 1.34 1.28
N ALA A 93 -0.62 2.44 1.98
CA ALA A 93 0.44 3.31 2.47
C ALA A 93 0.37 3.46 3.99
N ILE A 94 1.53 3.65 4.61
CA ILE A 94 1.67 3.87 6.05
C ILE A 94 2.32 5.22 6.37
N GLY A 95 2.01 5.77 7.54
CA GLY A 95 2.60 7.04 8.01
C GLY A 95 2.53 7.19 9.53
N LYS A 96 3.19 8.23 10.05
CA LYS A 96 3.13 8.61 11.48
C LYS A 96 1.83 9.32 11.85
N ASN A 97 1.10 9.81 10.84
CA ASN A 97 -0.21 10.42 10.93
C ASN A 97 -0.92 10.26 9.58
N LEU A 98 -2.20 10.65 9.53
CA LEU A 98 -3.03 10.48 8.33
C LEU A 98 -2.51 11.32 7.16
N ASP A 99 -2.02 12.53 7.41
CA ASP A 99 -1.50 13.42 6.36
C ASP A 99 -0.28 12.81 5.65
N GLU A 100 0.63 12.18 6.39
CA GLU A 100 1.78 11.47 5.82
C GLU A 100 1.33 10.29 4.95
N ALA A 101 0.42 9.45 5.46
CA ALA A 101 -0.06 8.29 4.71
C ALA A 101 -0.86 8.69 3.45
N MET A 102 -1.66 9.77 3.55
CA MET A 102 -2.41 10.31 2.42
C MET A 102 -1.47 10.90 1.36
N SER A 103 -0.46 11.67 1.77
CA SER A 103 0.51 12.29 0.85
C SER A 103 1.23 11.24 0.00
N VAL A 104 1.55 10.08 0.57
CA VAL A 104 2.16 8.95 -0.16
C VAL A 104 1.21 8.42 -1.24
N VAL A 105 -0.06 8.23 -0.91
CA VAL A 105 -1.07 7.72 -1.86
C VAL A 105 -1.36 8.72 -2.97
N GLU A 106 -1.48 10.01 -2.64
CA GLU A 106 -1.71 11.06 -3.63
C GLU A 106 -0.51 11.16 -4.58
N SER A 107 0.70 11.19 -4.05
CA SER A 107 1.93 11.27 -4.85
C SER A 107 2.17 10.03 -5.73
N LEU A 108 1.64 8.86 -5.34
CA LEU A 108 1.70 7.64 -6.14
C LEU A 108 0.76 7.65 -7.36
N GLU A 109 -0.30 8.46 -7.32
CA GLU A 109 -1.35 8.51 -8.34
C GLU A 109 -1.21 9.71 -9.29
N GLU A 110 -0.39 10.71 -8.94
CA GLU A 110 0.01 11.84 -9.82
C GLU A 110 0.94 11.41 -10.98
#